data_AF-A0A9P6REP4-F1
#
_entry.id   AF-A0A9P6REP4-F1
#
_cell.length_a   1.000
_cell.length_b   1.000
_cell.length_c   1.000
_cell.angle_alpha   90.00
_cell.angle_beta   90.00
_cell.angle_gamma   90.00
#
_symmetry.space_group_name_H-M   'P 1'
#
loop_
_entity.id
_entity.type
_entity.pdbx_description
1 polymer ?
#
loop_
_entity_poly.entity_id
_entity_poly.type
_entity_poly.pdbx_seq_one_letter_code
_entity_poly.pdbx_strand_id
1 'polypeptide(L)'
;MAHLKLLYGFHAITARLRHDASTITEILYDPNRRDRRMQDFLNTATGVRLIAVDEGRLQGLAGTDRHQGVVARVTEVYLAQNLAELLDGISGSALLLVLDGVTDPHNLGACLRVANAAGAQAVIAPRDRAVGLNATAAKVASGAADITPYITVTNLARALRELKDANIWVTGTADDAPTSLYETKLAGSLALVMGAESEGMRRLTRETCDEVMHIPMAGTVESLNVSVASGIALFEARRQRIMVNSDTLKLLVSQAAADYVLAHTPEGAVIGIGTGSTANYFIDALAERKVFGSRFSGAVSSSNASTSRLQMHGIEVLELNQIETLPVYIDGADEINHHGHMVKGGGGALTREKIIAMVAETFICIADVSKRVDTLGHFALPVEVMPIARSALSRKFLALGGMPVLRTTSNSTPYLTDNGNQIIDVQHLNITDPLTLEAEINSWPGVVTVGLFAKRHANLCLLASAAGIETIQYP
;
A
#
# COMPACT_ATOMS: atom_id res chain seq x y z
N MET A 1 12.44 5.52 -22.66
CA MET A 1 13.02 6.67 -21.95
C MET A 1 11.90 7.69 -21.74
N ALA A 2 11.68 8.18 -20.52
CA ALA A 2 10.62 9.15 -20.27
C ALA A 2 10.89 10.46 -21.04
N HIS A 3 9.92 10.93 -21.82
CA HIS A 3 10.00 12.22 -22.48
C HIS A 3 9.87 13.32 -21.43
N LEU A 4 10.90 14.15 -21.31
CA LEU A 4 10.94 15.28 -20.37
C LEU A 4 10.42 16.53 -21.07
N LYS A 5 9.40 17.15 -20.48
CA LYS A 5 8.86 18.45 -20.88
C LYS A 5 9.46 19.53 -19.98
N LEU A 6 9.68 20.72 -20.54
CA LEU A 6 10.14 21.90 -19.79
C LEU A 6 8.94 22.81 -19.49
N LEU A 7 8.76 23.15 -18.22
CA LEU A 7 7.86 24.22 -17.77
C LEU A 7 8.70 25.41 -17.33
N TYR A 8 8.24 26.63 -17.55
CA TYR A 8 8.96 27.83 -17.13
C TYR A 8 8.01 28.89 -16.55
N GLY A 9 8.54 29.70 -15.64
CA GLY A 9 7.77 30.72 -14.93
C GLY A 9 7.04 30.19 -13.69
N PHE A 10 6.81 31.09 -12.72
CA PHE A 10 6.29 30.72 -11.40
C PHE A 10 4.93 30.03 -11.46
N HIS A 11 4.01 30.50 -12.29
CA HIS A 11 2.63 29.98 -12.31
C HIS A 11 2.56 28.52 -12.77
N ALA A 12 3.22 28.19 -13.88
CA ALA A 12 3.19 26.84 -14.44
C ALA A 12 3.84 25.84 -13.49
N ILE A 13 4.97 26.20 -12.89
CA ILE A 13 5.70 25.31 -11.98
C ILE A 13 4.99 25.20 -10.63
N THR A 14 4.43 26.29 -10.09
CA THR A 14 3.66 26.26 -8.84
C THR A 14 2.37 25.44 -9.00
N ALA A 15 1.70 25.54 -10.15
CA ALA A 15 0.56 24.69 -10.46
C ALA A 15 0.99 23.22 -10.44
N ARG A 16 2.11 22.87 -11.09
CA ARG A 16 2.59 21.48 -11.08
C ARG A 16 3.00 21.01 -9.68
N LEU A 17 3.69 21.84 -8.89
CA LEU A 17 4.06 21.53 -7.51
C LEU A 17 2.83 21.23 -6.63
N ARG A 18 1.73 21.95 -6.82
CA ARG A 18 0.49 21.75 -6.06
C ARG A 18 -0.28 20.50 -6.48
N HIS A 19 -0.27 20.20 -7.77
CA HIS A 19 -1.12 19.15 -8.33
C HIS A 19 -0.41 17.80 -8.48
N ASP A 20 0.89 17.80 -8.79
CA ASP A 20 1.67 16.57 -9.00
C ASP A 20 3.19 16.85 -8.92
N ALA A 21 3.68 17.10 -7.69
CA ALA A 21 5.10 17.34 -7.43
C ALA A 21 5.99 16.15 -7.84
N SER A 22 5.44 14.93 -7.86
CA SER A 22 6.19 13.70 -8.17
C SER A 22 6.68 13.65 -9.62
N THR A 23 5.99 14.35 -10.53
CA THR A 23 6.41 14.46 -11.93
C THR A 23 7.56 15.44 -12.15
N ILE A 24 7.90 16.27 -11.15
CA ILE A 24 8.97 17.25 -11.27
C ILE A 24 10.30 16.58 -10.88
N THR A 25 11.16 16.37 -11.86
CA THR A 25 12.47 15.74 -11.62
C THR A 25 13.46 16.73 -11.00
N GLU A 26 13.44 17.98 -11.48
CA GLU A 26 14.29 19.05 -10.98
C GLU A 26 13.72 20.43 -11.34
N ILE A 27 13.99 21.40 -10.48
CA ILE A 27 13.71 22.82 -10.72
C ILE A 27 15.04 23.56 -10.78
N LEU A 28 15.28 24.23 -11.89
CA LEU A 28 16.41 25.12 -12.11
C LEU A 28 15.99 26.55 -11.80
N TYR A 29 16.80 27.27 -11.02
CA TYR A 29 16.50 28.65 -10.64
C TYR A 29 17.73 29.55 -10.71
N ASP A 30 17.49 30.85 -10.91
CA ASP A 30 18.53 31.87 -10.91
C ASP A 30 18.90 32.27 -9.46
N PRO A 31 20.14 31.98 -8.99
CA PRO A 31 20.57 32.31 -7.63
C PRO A 31 20.78 33.81 -7.40
N ASN A 32 20.90 34.62 -8.46
CA ASN A 32 21.03 36.07 -8.36
C ASN A 32 19.69 36.75 -8.10
N ARG A 33 18.58 36.09 -8.44
CA ARG A 33 17.24 36.58 -8.19
C ARG A 33 16.81 36.26 -6.74
N ARG A 34 16.89 37.26 -5.86
CA ARG A 34 16.60 37.13 -4.42
C ARG A 34 15.36 37.89 -3.95
N ASP A 35 14.45 38.20 -4.86
CA ASP A 35 13.20 38.86 -4.49
C ASP A 35 12.29 37.95 -3.64
N ARG A 36 11.33 38.56 -2.94
CA ARG A 36 10.38 37.85 -2.06
C ARG A 36 9.63 36.73 -2.80
N ARG A 37 9.31 36.93 -4.08
CA ARG A 37 8.57 35.96 -4.88
C ARG A 37 9.38 34.69 -5.16
N MET A 38 10.69 34.83 -5.41
CA MET A 38 11.60 33.69 -5.51
C MET A 38 11.70 32.95 -4.18
N GLN A 39 11.84 33.67 -3.06
CA GLN A 39 11.91 33.07 -1.73
C GLN A 39 10.64 32.27 -1.41
N ASP A 40 9.46 32.85 -1.65
CA ASP A 40 8.17 32.19 -1.45
C ASP A 40 8.02 30.93 -2.33
N PHE A 41 8.52 30.99 -3.57
CA PHE A 41 8.51 29.86 -4.49
C PHE A 41 9.43 28.72 -4.02
N LEU A 42 10.67 29.03 -3.62
CA LEU A 42 11.62 28.02 -3.13
C LEU A 42 11.12 27.34 -1.85
N ASN A 43 10.46 28.09 -0.96
CA ASN A 43 9.80 27.54 0.23
C ASN A 43 8.65 26.59 -0.13
N THR A 44 7.95 26.85 -1.24
CA THR A 44 6.87 25.99 -1.74
C THR A 44 7.40 24.73 -2.45
N ALA A 45 8.61 24.79 -3.02
CA ALA A 45 9.25 23.70 -3.75
C ALA A 45 10.03 22.71 -2.85
N THR A 46 9.67 22.62 -1.56
CA THR A 46 10.32 21.73 -0.60
C THR A 46 10.10 20.25 -0.99
N GLY A 47 11.18 19.46 -0.97
CA GLY A 47 11.15 18.05 -1.38
C GLY A 47 11.40 17.77 -2.87
N VAL A 48 11.58 18.82 -3.70
CA VAL A 48 11.99 18.69 -5.10
C VAL A 48 13.46 19.09 -5.26
N ARG A 49 14.20 18.45 -6.17
CA ARG A 49 15.60 18.77 -6.43
C ARG A 49 15.74 20.19 -7.02
N LEU A 50 16.35 21.10 -6.28
CA LEU A 50 16.62 22.48 -6.71
C LEU A 50 18.06 22.61 -7.23
N ILE A 51 18.25 23.25 -8.38
CA ILE A 51 19.55 23.45 -9.01
C ILE A 51 19.73 24.92 -9.36
N ALA A 52 20.72 25.57 -8.74
CA ALA A 52 21.09 26.93 -9.09
C ALA A 52 21.82 26.95 -10.45
N VAL A 53 21.36 27.81 -11.37
CA VAL A 53 21.96 28.01 -12.69
C VAL A 53 21.92 29.48 -13.10
N ASP A 54 22.81 29.89 -13.99
CA ASP A 54 22.82 31.24 -14.54
C ASP A 54 21.63 31.49 -15.49
N GLU A 55 21.31 32.77 -15.69
CA GLU A 55 20.22 33.24 -16.54
C GLU A 55 20.36 32.75 -18.00
N GLY A 56 21.59 32.71 -18.54
CA GLY A 56 21.84 32.25 -19.91
C GLY A 56 21.45 30.78 -20.10
N ARG A 57 21.73 29.94 -19.11
CA ARG A 57 21.31 28.53 -19.11
C ARG A 57 19.80 28.36 -18.97
N LEU A 58 19.12 29.18 -18.17
CA LEU A 58 17.65 29.17 -18.08
C LEU A 58 17.01 29.58 -19.40
N GLN A 59 17.54 30.61 -20.05
CA GLN A 59 17.06 31.08 -21.35
C GLN A 59 17.28 30.03 -22.45
N GLY A 60 18.45 29.36 -22.44
CA GLY A 60 18.74 28.26 -23.35
C GLY A 60 17.80 27.06 -23.18
N LEU A 61 17.37 26.76 -21.94
CA LEU A 61 16.39 25.70 -21.66
C LEU A 61 14.96 26.11 -22.00
N ALA A 62 14.54 27.32 -21.61
CA ALA A 62 13.18 27.79 -21.84
C ALA A 62 12.90 28.17 -23.31
N GLY A 63 13.94 28.50 -24.08
CA GLY A 63 13.81 29.02 -25.44
C GLY A 63 13.20 30.43 -25.50
N THR A 64 13.06 31.10 -24.36
CA THR A 64 12.47 32.43 -24.20
C THR A 64 13.03 33.09 -22.93
N ASP A 65 13.05 34.42 -22.88
CA ASP A 65 13.34 35.25 -21.70
C ASP A 65 12.20 35.27 -20.66
N ARG A 66 11.03 34.72 -20.99
CA ARG A 66 9.84 34.72 -20.12
C ARG A 66 9.88 33.70 -18.98
N HIS A 67 11.02 33.05 -18.71
CA HIS A 67 11.15 32.05 -17.65
C HIS A 67 11.06 32.63 -16.24
N GLN A 68 11.20 33.95 -16.05
CA GLN A 68 11.09 34.59 -14.74
C GLN A 68 12.08 34.00 -13.71
N GLY A 69 13.27 33.61 -14.16
CA GLY A 69 14.29 33.01 -13.30
C GLY A 69 14.01 31.58 -12.81
N VAL A 70 13.01 30.87 -13.33
CA VAL A 70 12.71 29.46 -12.95
C VAL A 70 12.30 28.60 -14.14
N VAL A 71 12.83 27.37 -14.20
CA VAL A 71 12.49 26.33 -15.18
C VAL A 71 12.38 25.00 -14.45
N ALA A 72 11.38 24.18 -14.76
CA ALA A 72 11.24 22.83 -14.23
C ALA A 72 11.32 21.80 -15.35
N ARG A 73 12.08 20.73 -15.12
CA ARG A 73 11.97 19.50 -15.91
C ARG A 73 10.87 18.65 -15.29
N VAL A 74 9.89 18.30 -16.11
CA VAL A 74 8.78 17.46 -15.70
C VAL A 74 8.68 16.26 -16.62
N THR A 75 8.39 15.11 -16.04
CA THR A 75 7.95 13.95 -16.82
C THR A 75 6.63 14.34 -17.51
N GLU A 76 6.57 14.11 -18.82
CA GLU A 76 5.35 14.36 -19.58
C GLU A 76 4.26 13.39 -19.10
N VAL A 77 3.16 13.95 -18.59
CA VAL A 77 2.00 13.17 -18.18
C VAL A 77 1.23 12.85 -19.47
N TYR A 78 1.44 11.65 -20.00
CA TYR A 78 0.65 11.15 -21.10
C TYR A 78 -0.73 10.78 -20.56
N LEU A 79 -1.74 11.59 -20.85
CA LEU A 79 -3.12 11.24 -20.56
C LEU A 79 -3.57 10.21 -21.59
N ALA A 80 -4.03 9.05 -21.11
CA ALA A 80 -4.65 8.05 -21.97
C ALA A 80 -5.77 8.70 -22.80
N GLN A 81 -5.72 8.55 -24.11
CA GLN A 81 -6.67 9.17 -25.02
C GLN A 81 -7.90 8.30 -25.27
N ASN A 82 -7.77 7.01 -25.01
CA ASN A 82 -8.79 6.00 -25.22
C ASN A 82 -8.75 4.94 -24.12
N LEU A 83 -9.78 4.10 -24.09
CA LEU A 83 -9.95 3.09 -23.06
C LEU A 83 -8.84 2.03 -23.07
N ALA A 84 -8.34 1.64 -24.25
CA ALA A 84 -7.26 0.66 -24.36
C ALA A 84 -5.96 1.16 -23.73
N GLU A 85 -5.54 2.39 -24.07
CA GLU A 85 -4.36 3.03 -23.45
C GLU A 85 -4.50 3.18 -21.94
N LEU A 86 -5.72 3.48 -21.44
CA LEU A 86 -5.97 3.55 -20.01
C LEU A 86 -5.75 2.18 -19.37
N LEU A 87 -6.35 1.13 -19.92
CA LEU A 87 -6.25 -0.23 -19.38
C LEU A 87 -4.80 -0.74 -19.38
N ASP A 88 -4.06 -0.51 -20.46
CA ASP A 88 -2.64 -0.88 -20.55
C ASP A 88 -1.76 -0.11 -19.54
N GLY A 89 -2.17 1.11 -19.19
CA GLY A 89 -1.46 1.98 -18.25
C GLY A 89 -1.80 1.75 -16.78
N ILE A 90 -2.89 1.04 -16.46
CA ILE A 90 -3.29 0.77 -15.07
C ILE A 90 -2.26 -0.17 -14.43
N SER A 91 -1.62 0.32 -13.38
CA SER A 91 -0.77 -0.47 -12.49
C SER A 91 -1.39 -0.51 -11.10
N GLY A 92 -1.60 -1.70 -10.54
CA GLY A 92 -2.22 -1.88 -9.23
C GLY A 92 -3.75 -1.78 -9.25
N SER A 93 -4.32 -1.35 -8.12
CA SER A 93 -5.78 -1.28 -7.91
C SER A 93 -6.38 -0.06 -8.60
N ALA A 94 -7.20 -0.28 -9.65
CA ALA A 94 -7.82 0.81 -10.38
C ALA A 94 -8.89 1.56 -9.58
N LEU A 95 -9.04 2.86 -9.83
CA LEU A 95 -10.20 3.63 -9.41
C LEU A 95 -10.63 4.54 -10.56
N LEU A 96 -11.80 4.26 -11.13
CA LEU A 96 -12.35 4.97 -12.28
C LEU A 96 -13.71 5.57 -11.92
N LEU A 97 -14.02 6.73 -12.49
CA LEU A 97 -15.36 7.33 -12.45
C LEU A 97 -15.99 7.22 -13.84
N VAL A 98 -17.22 6.74 -13.91
CA VAL A 98 -18.00 6.63 -15.15
C VAL A 98 -19.24 7.50 -15.01
N LEU A 99 -19.44 8.40 -15.96
CA LEU A 99 -20.57 9.33 -15.99
C LEU A 99 -21.53 8.95 -17.12
N ASP A 100 -22.76 8.55 -16.77
CA ASP A 100 -23.82 8.25 -17.73
C ASP A 100 -24.85 9.38 -17.78
N GLY A 101 -24.82 10.19 -18.85
CA GLY A 101 -25.82 11.24 -19.06
C GLY A 101 -25.50 12.61 -18.46
N VAL A 102 -24.25 12.88 -18.06
CA VAL A 102 -23.87 14.20 -17.53
C VAL A 102 -23.64 15.21 -18.66
N THR A 103 -24.59 16.13 -18.84
CA THR A 103 -24.60 17.11 -19.94
C THR A 103 -24.27 18.55 -19.52
N ASP A 104 -24.19 18.85 -18.23
CA ASP A 104 -23.82 20.18 -17.73
C ASP A 104 -22.28 20.30 -17.59
N PRO A 105 -21.63 21.26 -18.28
CA PRO A 105 -20.19 21.52 -18.14
C PRO A 105 -19.74 21.79 -16.69
N HIS A 106 -20.59 22.40 -15.85
CA HIS A 106 -20.26 22.65 -14.45
C HIS A 106 -20.18 21.35 -13.65
N ASN A 107 -21.15 20.46 -13.83
CA ASN A 107 -21.14 19.14 -13.21
C ASN A 107 -19.97 18.29 -13.69
N LEU A 108 -19.64 18.28 -14.99
CA LEU A 108 -18.44 17.58 -15.49
C LEU A 108 -17.17 18.13 -14.84
N GLY A 109 -16.98 19.45 -14.84
CA GLY A 109 -15.79 20.07 -14.25
C GLY A 109 -15.66 19.78 -12.76
N ALA A 110 -16.76 19.80 -12.01
CA ALA A 110 -16.79 19.44 -10.59
C ALA A 110 -16.49 17.95 -10.36
N CYS A 111 -17.06 17.06 -11.18
CA CYS A 111 -16.75 15.62 -11.14
C CYS A 111 -15.28 15.35 -11.42
N LEU A 112 -14.68 15.98 -12.44
CA LEU A 112 -13.24 15.85 -12.74
C LEU A 112 -12.37 16.31 -11.57
N ARG A 113 -12.72 17.44 -10.95
CA ARG A 113 -12.01 17.96 -9.78
C ARG A 113 -12.06 16.98 -8.62
N VAL A 114 -13.23 16.43 -8.35
CA VAL A 114 -13.45 15.47 -7.26
C VAL A 114 -12.80 14.12 -7.54
N ALA A 115 -12.91 13.61 -8.77
CA ALA A 115 -12.25 12.40 -9.24
C ALA A 115 -10.74 12.50 -9.05
N ASN A 116 -10.13 13.60 -9.50
CA ASN A 116 -8.72 13.86 -9.27
C ASN A 116 -8.38 13.91 -7.78
N ALA A 117 -9.15 14.68 -7.00
CA ALA A 117 -8.92 14.81 -5.56
C ALA A 117 -9.05 13.49 -4.81
N ALA A 118 -9.88 12.55 -5.27
CA ALA A 118 -10.05 11.22 -4.69
C ALA A 118 -8.98 10.21 -5.17
N GLY A 119 -8.16 10.56 -6.17
CA GLY A 119 -7.16 9.68 -6.76
C GLY A 119 -7.70 8.75 -7.84
N ALA A 120 -8.82 9.09 -8.48
CA ALA A 120 -9.31 8.35 -9.64
C ALA A 120 -8.37 8.56 -10.85
N GLN A 121 -8.10 7.49 -11.57
CA GLN A 121 -7.13 7.46 -12.67
C GLN A 121 -7.72 7.97 -14.00
N ALA A 122 -9.04 7.96 -14.15
CA ALA A 122 -9.72 8.55 -15.30
C ALA A 122 -11.21 8.78 -15.01
N VAL A 123 -11.80 9.65 -15.82
CA VAL A 123 -13.25 9.83 -15.96
C VAL A 123 -13.68 9.36 -17.34
N ILE A 124 -14.65 8.46 -17.40
CA ILE A 124 -15.17 7.87 -18.65
C ILE A 124 -16.61 8.35 -18.86
N ALA A 125 -16.96 8.74 -20.08
CA ALA A 125 -18.31 9.15 -20.44
C ALA A 125 -18.69 8.72 -21.86
N PRO A 126 -19.98 8.56 -22.21
CA PRO A 126 -20.37 8.34 -23.59
C PRO A 126 -20.09 9.59 -24.44
N ARG A 127 -19.71 9.42 -25.71
CA ARG A 127 -19.54 10.53 -26.66
C ARG A 127 -20.85 11.26 -26.90
N ASP A 128 -21.95 10.51 -26.98
CA ASP A 128 -23.29 11.05 -27.14
C ASP A 128 -23.98 11.23 -25.78
N ARG A 129 -24.74 12.32 -25.62
CA ARG A 129 -25.46 12.65 -24.38
C ARG A 129 -24.54 12.80 -23.16
N ALA A 130 -23.33 13.28 -23.39
CA ALA A 130 -22.47 13.84 -22.37
C ALA A 130 -21.90 15.17 -22.87
N VAL A 131 -21.45 16.00 -21.95
CA VAL A 131 -20.73 17.23 -22.31
C VAL A 131 -19.27 16.92 -22.64
N GLY A 132 -18.76 17.51 -23.71
CA GLY A 132 -17.32 17.48 -24.01
C GLY A 132 -16.52 18.34 -23.02
N LEU A 133 -15.22 18.07 -22.89
CA LEU A 133 -14.32 18.90 -22.10
C LEU A 133 -14.10 20.26 -22.79
N ASN A 134 -14.95 21.23 -22.46
CA ASN A 134 -14.90 22.60 -22.97
C ASN A 134 -14.23 23.56 -21.98
N ALA A 135 -14.05 24.83 -22.37
CA ALA A 135 -13.40 25.84 -21.53
C ALA A 135 -14.09 26.06 -20.17
N THR A 136 -15.43 25.92 -20.10
CA THR A 136 -16.19 26.04 -18.86
C THR A 136 -15.88 24.88 -17.92
N ALA A 137 -15.97 23.64 -18.41
CA ALA A 137 -15.66 22.44 -17.63
C ALA A 137 -14.20 22.45 -17.15
N ALA A 138 -13.25 22.80 -18.04
CA ALA A 138 -11.84 22.92 -17.69
C ALA A 138 -11.58 23.97 -16.61
N LYS A 139 -12.26 25.12 -16.66
CA LYS A 139 -12.17 26.17 -15.65
C LYS A 139 -12.69 25.70 -14.29
N VAL A 140 -13.84 25.01 -14.25
CA VAL A 140 -14.41 24.47 -13.00
C VAL A 140 -13.54 23.36 -12.40
N ALA A 141 -12.92 22.55 -13.27
CA ALA A 141 -12.00 21.48 -12.87
C ALA A 141 -10.73 21.99 -12.16
N SER A 142 -10.40 23.28 -12.28
CA SER A 142 -9.30 23.93 -11.54
C SER A 142 -7.94 23.21 -11.70
N GLY A 143 -7.60 22.81 -12.93
CA GLY A 143 -6.35 22.12 -13.27
C GLY A 143 -6.44 20.59 -13.27
N ALA A 144 -7.50 19.99 -12.70
CA ALA A 144 -7.71 18.53 -12.75
C ALA A 144 -7.86 17.99 -14.19
N ALA A 145 -8.39 18.81 -15.10
CA ALA A 145 -8.57 18.48 -16.51
C ALA A 145 -7.24 18.25 -17.26
N ASP A 146 -6.12 18.77 -16.75
CA ASP A 146 -4.79 18.64 -17.38
C ASP A 146 -4.04 17.37 -16.94
N ILE A 147 -4.55 16.68 -15.92
CA ILE A 147 -3.86 15.55 -15.28
C ILE A 147 -4.75 14.31 -15.07
N THR A 148 -6.07 14.46 -15.19
CA THR A 148 -7.02 13.35 -15.10
C THR A 148 -7.62 13.11 -16.49
N PRO A 149 -7.32 11.98 -17.16
CA PRO A 149 -7.87 11.66 -18.46
C PRO A 149 -9.41 11.70 -18.45
N TYR A 150 -9.99 12.42 -19.42
CA TYR A 150 -11.41 12.38 -19.72
C TYR A 150 -11.62 11.61 -21.03
N ILE A 151 -12.08 10.37 -20.94
CA ILE A 151 -12.18 9.44 -22.06
C ILE A 151 -13.64 9.35 -22.51
N THR A 152 -13.88 9.65 -23.78
CA THR A 152 -15.21 9.50 -24.38
C THR A 152 -15.31 8.20 -25.17
N VAL A 153 -16.37 7.42 -24.94
CA VAL A 153 -16.60 6.12 -25.58
C VAL A 153 -17.86 6.15 -26.44
N THR A 154 -17.87 5.40 -27.55
CA THR A 154 -19.05 5.35 -28.44
C THR A 154 -20.19 4.53 -27.84
N ASN A 155 -19.88 3.48 -27.08
CA ASN A 155 -20.87 2.62 -26.43
C ASN A 155 -20.45 2.35 -24.98
N LEU A 156 -21.18 2.96 -24.04
CA LEU A 156 -20.85 2.87 -22.62
C LEU A 156 -20.97 1.45 -22.08
N ALA A 157 -22.02 0.72 -22.43
CA ALA A 157 -22.21 -0.66 -21.96
C ALA A 157 -21.10 -1.60 -22.46
N ARG A 158 -20.60 -1.38 -23.68
CA ARG A 158 -19.43 -2.11 -24.18
C ARG A 158 -18.17 -1.75 -23.38
N ALA A 159 -17.92 -0.47 -23.15
CA ALA A 159 -16.78 -0.02 -22.35
C ALA A 159 -16.81 -0.61 -20.93
N LEU A 160 -17.97 -0.69 -20.29
CA LEU A 160 -18.12 -1.33 -18.98
C LEU A 160 -17.78 -2.82 -19.01
N ARG A 161 -18.10 -3.55 -20.09
CA ARG A 161 -17.67 -4.95 -20.24
C ARG A 161 -16.16 -5.07 -20.42
N GLU A 162 -15.55 -4.18 -21.20
CA GLU A 162 -14.09 -4.13 -21.36
C GLU A 162 -13.37 -3.86 -20.03
N LEU A 163 -13.93 -3.02 -19.16
CA LEU A 163 -13.44 -2.83 -17.79
C LEU A 163 -13.52 -4.14 -16.97
N LYS A 164 -14.64 -4.86 -17.06
CA LYS A 164 -14.84 -6.14 -16.36
C LYS A 164 -13.88 -7.22 -16.85
N ASP A 165 -13.65 -7.30 -18.15
CA ASP A 165 -12.68 -8.23 -18.76
C ASP A 165 -11.24 -7.92 -18.28
N ALA A 166 -10.96 -6.66 -17.91
CA ALA A 166 -9.72 -6.22 -17.28
C ALA A 166 -9.70 -6.39 -15.74
N ASN A 167 -10.63 -7.15 -15.16
CA ASN A 167 -10.80 -7.38 -13.71
C ASN A 167 -11.07 -6.09 -12.90
N ILE A 168 -11.79 -5.14 -13.48
CA ILE A 168 -12.26 -3.94 -12.79
C ILE A 168 -13.75 -4.12 -12.46
N TRP A 169 -14.07 -4.13 -11.17
CA TRP A 169 -15.45 -4.28 -10.68
C TRP A 169 -16.27 -3.03 -10.98
N VAL A 170 -17.46 -3.18 -11.54
CA VAL A 170 -18.31 -2.05 -11.94
C VAL A 170 -19.47 -1.90 -10.96
N THR A 171 -19.46 -0.82 -10.18
CA THR A 171 -20.52 -0.52 -9.21
C THR A 171 -21.29 0.71 -9.62
N GLY A 172 -22.59 0.57 -9.85
CA GLY A 172 -23.49 1.68 -10.20
C GLY A 172 -24.20 2.30 -9.00
N THR A 173 -24.75 3.50 -9.19
CA THR A 173 -25.53 4.20 -8.17
C THR A 173 -26.99 4.36 -8.59
N ALA A 174 -27.91 3.90 -7.74
CA ALA A 174 -29.35 4.06 -7.90
C ALA A 174 -30.01 4.21 -6.53
N ASP A 175 -31.07 5.00 -6.46
CA ASP A 175 -31.87 5.26 -5.27
C ASP A 175 -32.63 4.02 -4.75
N ASP A 176 -33.09 3.17 -5.66
CA ASP A 176 -33.81 1.93 -5.39
C ASP A 176 -32.89 0.71 -5.12
N ALA A 177 -31.59 0.93 -4.96
CA ALA A 177 -30.62 -0.14 -4.73
C ALA A 177 -30.70 -0.70 -3.30
N PRO A 178 -30.61 -2.04 -3.12
CA PRO A 178 -30.83 -2.66 -1.80
C PRO A 178 -29.69 -2.44 -0.81
N THR A 179 -28.46 -2.29 -1.31
CA THR A 179 -27.25 -2.15 -0.48
C THR A 179 -26.84 -0.69 -0.40
N SER A 180 -26.47 -0.22 0.79
CA SER A 180 -25.95 1.13 0.95
C SER A 180 -24.49 1.25 0.49
N LEU A 181 -24.09 2.48 0.15
CA LEU A 181 -22.70 2.84 -0.12
C LEU A 181 -21.73 2.34 0.97
N TYR A 182 -22.16 2.35 2.23
CA TYR A 182 -21.31 2.02 3.38
C TYR A 182 -21.17 0.51 3.62
N GLU A 183 -22.10 -0.29 3.11
CA GLU A 183 -22.07 -1.76 3.17
C GLU A 183 -21.40 -2.37 1.93
N THR A 184 -21.33 -1.60 0.85
CA THR A 184 -20.75 -2.04 -0.42
C THR A 184 -19.21 -2.07 -0.32
N LYS A 185 -18.60 -3.14 -0.83
CA LYS A 185 -17.15 -3.30 -0.87
C LYS A 185 -16.57 -2.51 -2.06
N LEU A 186 -15.90 -1.40 -1.77
CA LEU A 186 -15.34 -0.48 -2.77
C LEU A 186 -13.80 -0.47 -2.80
N ALA A 187 -13.16 -1.40 -2.10
CA ALA A 187 -11.73 -1.67 -2.17
C ALA A 187 -11.38 -2.54 -3.40
N GLY A 188 -10.15 -2.40 -3.92
CA GLY A 188 -9.72 -3.09 -5.13
C GLY A 188 -9.98 -2.29 -6.41
N SER A 189 -9.78 -2.94 -7.57
CA SER A 189 -10.00 -2.32 -8.88
C SER A 189 -11.49 -2.06 -9.11
N LEU A 190 -11.87 -0.79 -9.23
CA LEU A 190 -13.27 -0.35 -9.23
C LEU A 190 -13.54 0.71 -10.30
N ALA A 191 -14.70 0.62 -10.94
CA ALA A 191 -15.31 1.68 -11.72
C ALA A 191 -16.66 2.06 -11.09
N LEU A 192 -16.77 3.29 -10.59
CA LEU A 192 -18.00 3.84 -10.03
C LEU A 192 -18.84 4.49 -11.13
N VAL A 193 -20.08 4.06 -11.30
CA VAL A 193 -20.99 4.60 -12.31
C VAL A 193 -22.01 5.55 -11.66
N MET A 194 -22.03 6.78 -12.15
CA MET A 194 -22.94 7.83 -11.71
C MET A 194 -23.88 8.22 -12.86
N GLY A 195 -25.18 8.19 -12.59
CA GLY A 195 -26.21 8.63 -13.53
C GLY A 195 -26.39 10.15 -13.55
N ALA A 196 -27.21 10.62 -14.49
CA ALA A 196 -27.69 11.99 -14.51
C ALA A 196 -28.62 12.25 -13.31
N GLU A 197 -28.71 13.50 -12.85
CA GLU A 197 -29.48 13.86 -11.65
C GLU A 197 -30.98 13.54 -11.73
N SER A 198 -31.56 13.66 -12.93
CA SER A 198 -32.99 13.47 -13.17
C SER A 198 -33.32 12.06 -13.63
N GLU A 199 -32.68 11.59 -14.70
CA GLU A 199 -33.00 10.28 -15.32
C GLU A 199 -32.24 9.11 -14.66
N GLY A 200 -31.26 9.39 -13.80
CA GLY A 200 -30.38 8.38 -13.24
C GLY A 200 -29.50 7.71 -14.29
N MET A 201 -29.09 6.47 -14.02
CA MET A 201 -28.36 5.63 -14.98
C MET A 201 -29.32 5.03 -16.00
N ARG A 202 -28.87 4.87 -17.24
CA ARG A 202 -29.67 4.16 -18.24
C ARG A 202 -29.79 2.69 -17.88
N ARG A 203 -30.91 2.09 -18.27
CA ARG A 203 -31.20 0.67 -18.07
C ARG A 203 -30.04 -0.25 -18.46
N LEU A 204 -29.50 -0.10 -19.68
CA LEU A 204 -28.41 -0.97 -20.15
C LEU A 204 -27.10 -0.78 -19.36
N THR A 205 -26.82 0.45 -18.92
CA THR A 205 -25.68 0.77 -18.05
C THR A 205 -25.84 0.06 -16.71
N ARG A 206 -27.03 0.17 -16.10
CA ARG A 206 -27.38 -0.48 -14.83
C ARG A 206 -27.29 -2.01 -14.92
N GLU A 207 -27.85 -2.61 -15.97
CA GLU A 207 -27.80 -4.07 -16.21
C GLU A 207 -26.37 -4.59 -16.47
N THR A 208 -25.43 -3.72 -16.82
CA THR A 208 -24.03 -4.12 -17.06
C THR A 208 -23.16 -4.05 -15.79
N CYS A 209 -23.59 -3.28 -14.79
CA CYS A 209 -22.91 -3.18 -13.50
C CYS A 209 -22.88 -4.56 -12.81
N ASP A 210 -21.80 -4.85 -12.09
CA ASP A 210 -21.69 -6.05 -11.23
C ASP A 210 -22.55 -5.91 -9.97
N GLU A 211 -22.66 -4.69 -9.46
CA GLU A 211 -23.44 -4.36 -8.27
C GLU A 211 -24.02 -2.94 -8.41
N VAL A 212 -25.13 -2.66 -7.72
CA VAL A 212 -25.73 -1.33 -7.65
C VAL A 212 -25.97 -0.98 -6.18
N MET A 213 -25.63 0.23 -5.79
CA MET A 213 -25.73 0.74 -4.42
C MET A 213 -26.44 2.09 -4.35
N HIS A 214 -26.95 2.47 -3.18
CA HIS A 214 -27.54 3.79 -2.93
C HIS A 214 -26.72 4.60 -1.92
N ILE A 215 -26.81 5.92 -1.99
CA ILE A 215 -26.31 6.81 -0.93
C ILE A 215 -27.46 6.99 0.08
N PRO A 216 -27.29 6.59 1.36
CA PRO A 216 -28.37 6.74 2.35
C PRO A 216 -28.78 8.21 2.53
N MET A 217 -30.06 8.49 2.30
CA MET A 217 -30.64 9.84 2.45
C MET A 217 -31.42 9.93 3.75
N ALA A 218 -31.17 10.97 4.54
CA ALA A 218 -31.93 11.24 5.78
C ALA A 218 -33.13 12.18 5.57
N GLY A 219 -33.16 12.89 4.44
CA GLY A 219 -34.19 13.89 4.12
C GLY A 219 -35.20 13.39 3.08
N THR A 220 -36.08 14.30 2.66
CA THR A 220 -37.15 14.02 1.69
C THR A 220 -36.73 14.17 0.22
N VAL A 221 -35.45 14.48 -0.04
CA VAL A 221 -34.93 14.63 -1.40
C VAL A 221 -34.49 13.29 -1.94
N GLU A 222 -34.85 12.99 -3.19
CA GLU A 222 -34.63 11.69 -3.83
C GLU A 222 -33.18 11.50 -4.29
N SER A 223 -32.47 12.57 -4.66
CA SER A 223 -31.10 12.50 -5.16
C SER A 223 -30.25 13.71 -4.79
N LEU A 224 -28.93 13.52 -4.89
CA LEU A 224 -27.93 14.57 -4.75
C LEU A 224 -27.47 15.04 -6.13
N ASN A 225 -26.94 16.26 -6.20
CA ASN A 225 -26.20 16.72 -7.38
C ASN A 225 -25.11 15.70 -7.76
N VAL A 226 -24.95 15.41 -9.06
CA VAL A 226 -24.08 14.32 -9.52
C VAL A 226 -22.63 14.49 -9.08
N SER A 227 -22.14 15.73 -8.97
CA SER A 227 -20.77 15.98 -8.51
C SER A 227 -20.60 15.74 -7.01
N VAL A 228 -21.64 16.04 -6.21
CA VAL A 228 -21.68 15.77 -4.77
C VAL A 228 -21.76 14.26 -4.53
N ALA A 229 -22.67 13.57 -5.24
CA ALA A 229 -22.81 12.12 -5.16
C ALA A 229 -21.50 11.41 -5.57
N SER A 230 -20.86 11.88 -6.64
CA SER A 230 -19.54 11.37 -7.09
C SER A 230 -18.50 11.55 -5.98
N GLY A 231 -18.49 12.69 -5.30
CA GLY A 231 -17.57 12.96 -4.20
C GLY A 231 -17.77 12.05 -3.01
N ILE A 232 -19.01 11.85 -2.58
CA ILE A 232 -19.33 10.95 -1.47
C ILE A 232 -18.88 9.53 -1.81
N ALA A 233 -19.24 9.02 -3.00
CA ALA A 233 -18.89 7.66 -3.42
C ALA A 233 -17.37 7.48 -3.58
N LEU A 234 -16.69 8.41 -4.25
CA LEU A 234 -15.24 8.33 -4.49
C LEU A 234 -14.44 8.44 -3.19
N PHE A 235 -14.83 9.31 -2.25
CA PHE A 235 -14.11 9.46 -0.99
C PHE A 235 -14.39 8.30 -0.02
N GLU A 236 -15.57 7.67 -0.07
CA GLU A 236 -15.79 6.41 0.65
C GLU A 236 -14.92 5.29 0.05
N ALA A 237 -14.89 5.18 -1.27
CA ALA A 237 -14.03 4.23 -1.97
C ALA A 237 -12.54 4.48 -1.64
N ARG A 238 -12.12 5.75 -1.50
CA ARG A 238 -10.78 6.12 -1.03
C ARG A 238 -10.56 5.75 0.44
N ARG A 239 -11.53 5.97 1.32
CA ARG A 239 -11.44 5.60 2.75
C ARG A 239 -11.23 4.10 2.90
N GLN A 240 -12.02 3.29 2.20
CA GLN A 240 -11.85 1.83 2.21
C GLN A 240 -10.48 1.41 1.65
N ARG A 241 -9.96 2.08 0.61
CA ARG A 241 -8.60 1.82 0.08
C ARG A 241 -7.49 2.19 1.05
N ILE A 242 -7.60 3.34 1.74
CA ILE A 242 -6.60 3.79 2.71
C ILE A 242 -6.57 2.84 3.92
N MET A 243 -7.73 2.44 4.43
CA MET A 243 -7.78 1.47 5.53
C MET A 243 -7.23 0.09 5.14
N VAL A 244 -7.12 -0.21 3.84
CA VAL A 244 -6.52 -1.44 3.32
C VAL A 244 -5.02 -1.25 2.98
N ASN A 245 -4.45 -0.07 3.17
CA ASN A 245 -3.00 0.12 3.00
C ASN A 245 -2.25 -0.71 4.07
N SER A 246 -1.36 -1.60 3.62
CA SER A 246 -0.56 -2.47 4.48
C SER A 246 0.15 -1.70 5.58
N ASP A 247 0.67 -0.50 5.31
CA ASP A 247 1.35 0.30 6.34
C ASP A 247 0.40 0.85 7.41
N THR A 248 -0.82 1.23 7.03
CA THR A 248 -1.85 1.68 7.98
C THR A 248 -2.32 0.51 8.85
N LEU A 249 -2.55 -0.67 8.25
CA LEU A 249 -2.93 -1.87 9.00
C LEU A 249 -1.81 -2.32 9.95
N LYS A 250 -0.54 -2.25 9.51
CA LYS A 250 0.63 -2.51 10.36
C LYS A 250 0.71 -1.54 11.54
N LEU A 251 0.46 -0.25 11.32
CA LEU A 251 0.42 0.73 12.41
C LEU A 251 -0.69 0.40 13.42
N LEU A 252 -1.91 0.13 12.93
CA LEU A 252 -3.07 -0.19 13.78
C LEU A 252 -2.83 -1.46 14.62
N VAL A 253 -2.36 -2.54 14.01
CA VAL A 253 -2.08 -3.78 14.74
C VAL A 253 -0.96 -3.60 15.75
N SER A 254 0.07 -2.82 15.42
CA SER A 254 1.19 -2.53 16.30
C SER A 254 0.79 -1.68 17.51
N GLN A 255 -0.13 -0.72 17.33
CA GLN A 255 -0.70 0.04 18.44
C GLN A 255 -1.54 -0.86 19.35
N ALA A 256 -2.41 -1.69 18.78
CA ALA A 256 -3.23 -2.63 19.54
C ALA A 256 -2.37 -3.66 20.28
N ALA A 257 -1.28 -4.13 19.67
CA ALA A 257 -0.31 -5.01 20.31
C ALA A 257 0.42 -4.34 21.46
N ALA A 258 0.81 -3.08 21.32
CA ALA A 258 1.44 -2.32 22.40
C ALA A 258 0.48 -2.19 23.59
N ASP A 259 -0.79 -1.87 23.34
CA ASP A 259 -1.81 -1.77 24.40
C ASP A 259 -2.08 -3.14 25.06
N TYR A 260 -2.15 -4.21 24.27
CA TYR A 260 -2.31 -5.58 24.77
C TYR A 260 -1.15 -5.98 25.67
N VAL A 261 0.09 -5.77 25.22
CA VAL A 261 1.32 -6.11 25.97
C VAL A 261 1.37 -5.32 27.28
N LEU A 262 0.98 -4.05 27.27
CA LEU A 262 0.95 -3.26 28.50
C LEU A 262 -0.08 -3.79 29.50
N ALA A 263 -1.25 -4.21 29.03
CA ALA A 263 -2.29 -4.75 29.90
C ALA A 263 -1.97 -6.14 30.46
N HIS A 264 -1.21 -6.98 29.74
CA HIS A 264 -1.08 -8.40 30.06
C HIS A 264 0.34 -8.85 30.45
N THR A 265 1.37 -8.02 30.25
CA THR A 265 2.74 -8.37 30.62
C THR A 265 3.08 -7.82 32.02
N PRO A 266 3.69 -8.64 32.91
CA PRO A 266 4.09 -8.21 34.24
C PRO A 266 5.04 -7.00 34.24
N GLU A 267 4.96 -6.19 35.29
CA GLU A 267 5.93 -5.10 35.51
C GLU A 267 7.32 -5.66 35.79
N GLY A 268 8.35 -4.93 35.36
CA GLY A 268 9.75 -5.35 35.42
C GLY A 268 10.14 -6.39 34.37
N ALA A 269 9.21 -6.85 33.51
CA ALA A 269 9.50 -7.86 32.51
C ALA A 269 10.49 -7.39 31.43
N VAL A 270 11.21 -8.35 30.88
CA VAL A 270 11.92 -8.24 29.60
C VAL A 270 11.02 -8.83 28.52
N ILE A 271 10.86 -8.14 27.38
CA ILE A 271 9.99 -8.60 26.30
C ILE A 271 10.77 -9.01 25.06
N GLY A 272 10.35 -10.06 24.38
CA GLY A 272 10.92 -10.47 23.10
C GLY A 272 10.32 -9.65 21.95
N ILE A 273 11.16 -9.17 21.04
CA ILE A 273 10.75 -8.34 19.90
C ILE A 273 11.24 -8.93 18.57
N GLY A 274 10.29 -9.06 17.66
CA GLY A 274 10.40 -9.54 16.30
C GLY A 274 11.21 -8.67 15.34
N THR A 275 11.13 -9.01 14.06
CA THR A 275 11.86 -8.33 12.98
C THR A 275 10.96 -8.05 11.79
N GLY A 276 11.25 -6.96 11.08
CA GLY A 276 10.57 -6.57 9.85
C GLY A 276 9.64 -5.37 10.02
N SER A 277 8.92 -5.05 8.94
CA SER A 277 8.16 -3.79 8.86
C SER A 277 7.10 -3.66 9.96
N THR A 278 6.32 -4.70 10.26
CA THR A 278 5.30 -4.66 11.32
C THR A 278 5.93 -4.54 12.71
N ALA A 279 7.01 -5.29 12.97
CA ALA A 279 7.77 -5.19 14.23
C ALA A 279 8.36 -3.79 14.45
N ASN A 280 8.79 -3.11 13.37
CA ASN A 280 9.27 -1.73 13.46
C ASN A 280 8.18 -0.77 13.96
N TYR A 281 6.96 -0.86 13.43
CA TYR A 281 5.83 -0.07 13.92
C TYR A 281 5.49 -0.39 15.38
N PHE A 282 5.65 -1.65 15.80
CA PHE A 282 5.44 -2.06 17.20
C PHE A 282 6.49 -1.47 18.14
N ILE A 283 7.76 -1.47 17.74
CA ILE A 283 8.85 -0.81 18.48
C ILE A 283 8.54 0.68 18.66
N ASP A 284 8.11 1.36 17.59
CA ASP A 284 7.75 2.78 17.66
C ASP A 284 6.57 3.03 18.59
N ALA A 285 5.52 2.20 18.49
CA ALA A 285 4.34 2.30 19.34
C ALA A 285 4.68 2.11 20.83
N LEU A 286 5.58 1.20 21.18
CA LEU A 286 6.04 1.04 22.56
C LEU A 286 6.88 2.25 23.02
N ALA A 287 7.77 2.76 22.15
CA ALA A 287 8.62 3.90 22.46
C ALA A 287 7.80 5.17 22.77
N GLU A 288 6.75 5.44 21.99
CA GLU A 288 5.84 6.57 22.20
C GLU A 288 5.17 6.55 23.59
N ARG A 289 4.92 5.35 24.12
CA ARG A 289 4.29 5.16 25.44
C ARG A 289 5.27 5.31 26.60
N LYS A 290 6.59 5.39 26.34
CA LYS A 290 7.66 5.58 27.34
C LYS A 290 7.62 4.56 28.49
N VAL A 291 7.41 3.30 28.13
CA VAL A 291 7.17 2.19 29.06
C VAL A 291 8.45 1.47 29.48
N PHE A 292 9.54 1.65 28.75
CA PHE A 292 10.85 1.10 29.15
C PHE A 292 11.50 1.95 30.24
N GLY A 293 12.06 1.28 31.24
CA GLY A 293 12.58 1.88 32.48
C GLY A 293 11.51 2.17 33.54
N SER A 294 10.25 2.38 33.13
CA SER A 294 9.11 2.59 34.05
C SER A 294 8.31 1.31 34.30
N ARG A 295 8.11 0.49 33.27
CA ARG A 295 7.31 -0.75 33.32
C ARG A 295 8.10 -1.97 32.83
N PHE A 296 8.88 -1.85 31.76
CA PHE A 296 9.70 -2.94 31.23
C PHE A 296 11.18 -2.66 31.44
N SER A 297 11.92 -3.70 31.85
CA SER A 297 13.34 -3.60 32.17
C SER A 297 14.24 -3.62 30.92
N GLY A 298 13.73 -4.10 29.79
CA GLY A 298 14.47 -4.14 28.53
C GLY A 298 13.76 -5.01 27.49
N ALA A 299 14.41 -5.21 26.35
CA ALA A 299 13.93 -6.08 25.29
C ALA A 299 15.01 -7.06 24.79
N VAL A 300 14.60 -8.24 24.37
CA VAL A 300 15.44 -9.15 23.57
C VAL A 300 15.06 -8.99 22.11
N SER A 301 16.06 -8.79 21.25
CA SER A 301 15.86 -8.54 19.82
C SER A 301 16.16 -9.75 18.95
N SER A 302 15.32 -10.00 17.94
CA SER A 302 15.48 -11.09 16.97
C SER A 302 16.40 -10.76 15.79
N SER A 303 16.89 -9.52 15.64
CA SER A 303 17.85 -9.18 14.56
C SER A 303 18.70 -7.97 14.88
N ASN A 304 19.80 -7.81 14.15
CA ASN A 304 20.63 -6.61 14.23
C ASN A 304 19.83 -5.33 13.86
N ALA A 305 18.89 -5.45 12.92
CA ALA A 305 18.02 -4.34 12.50
C ALA A 305 17.08 -3.89 13.62
N SER A 306 16.38 -4.84 14.26
CA SER A 306 15.52 -4.55 15.42
C SER A 306 16.32 -4.03 16.61
N THR A 307 17.53 -4.54 16.85
CA THR A 307 18.44 -4.05 17.89
C THR A 307 18.77 -2.58 17.67
N SER A 308 19.16 -2.21 16.45
CA SER A 308 19.48 -0.82 16.10
C SER A 308 18.29 0.11 16.28
N ARG A 309 17.07 -0.35 15.93
CA ARG A 309 15.85 0.44 16.11
C ARG A 309 15.50 0.64 17.59
N LEU A 310 15.61 -0.40 18.41
CA LEU A 310 15.38 -0.32 19.86
C LEU A 310 16.34 0.67 20.52
N GLN A 311 17.64 0.56 20.19
CA GLN A 311 18.67 1.45 20.70
C GLN A 311 18.45 2.91 20.29
N MET A 312 17.95 3.16 19.08
CA MET A 312 17.61 4.51 18.61
C MET A 312 16.52 5.19 19.47
N HIS A 313 15.61 4.38 20.03
CA HIS A 313 14.58 4.83 20.97
C HIS A 313 15.05 4.82 22.44
N GLY A 314 16.32 4.53 22.70
CA GLY A 314 16.88 4.46 24.04
C GLY A 314 16.43 3.23 24.84
N ILE A 315 15.96 2.18 24.17
CA ILE A 315 15.51 0.94 24.81
C ILE A 315 16.72 0.03 25.01
N GLU A 316 16.90 -0.46 26.24
CA GLU A 316 17.97 -1.41 26.58
C GLU A 316 17.69 -2.76 25.91
N VAL A 317 18.68 -3.24 25.14
CA VAL A 317 18.62 -4.55 24.48
C VAL A 317 19.48 -5.52 25.26
N LEU A 318 18.85 -6.58 25.77
CA LEU A 318 19.47 -7.60 26.60
C LEU A 318 19.79 -8.85 25.79
N GLU A 319 20.85 -9.55 26.17
CA GLU A 319 21.27 -10.82 25.56
C GLU A 319 20.36 -11.95 26.03
N LEU A 320 19.78 -12.71 25.09
CA LEU A 320 18.86 -13.80 25.42
C LEU A 320 19.48 -14.84 26.38
N ASN A 321 20.79 -15.08 26.29
CA ASN A 321 21.50 -16.03 27.16
C ASN A 321 21.47 -15.64 28.66
N GLN A 322 21.08 -14.41 29.00
CA GLN A 322 20.94 -13.93 30.37
C GLN A 322 19.49 -14.01 30.87
N ILE A 323 18.56 -14.48 30.03
CA ILE A 323 17.13 -14.50 30.29
C ILE A 323 16.64 -15.95 30.32
N GLU A 324 16.07 -16.38 31.44
CA GLU A 324 15.56 -17.76 31.60
C GLU A 324 14.22 -17.97 30.86
N THR A 325 13.31 -17.01 30.95
CA THR A 325 11.99 -17.03 30.30
C THR A 325 11.60 -15.63 29.84
N LEU A 326 10.81 -15.55 28.77
CA LEU A 326 10.19 -14.31 28.30
C LEU A 326 8.67 -14.43 28.44
N PRO A 327 7.99 -13.53 29.18
CA PRO A 327 6.52 -13.59 29.28
C PRO A 327 5.84 -13.48 27.91
N VAL A 328 6.40 -12.64 27.03
CA VAL A 328 5.87 -12.39 25.70
C VAL A 328 6.98 -12.28 24.66
N TYR A 329 6.70 -12.79 23.47
CA TYR A 329 7.39 -12.50 22.23
C TYR A 329 6.39 -11.98 21.20
N ILE A 330 6.69 -10.84 20.58
CA ILE A 330 5.82 -10.18 19.62
C ILE A 330 6.53 -10.11 18.27
N ASP A 331 5.92 -10.66 17.23
CA ASP A 331 6.49 -10.60 15.88
C ASP A 331 5.42 -10.70 14.79
N GLY A 332 5.78 -10.31 13.57
CA GLY A 332 4.97 -10.53 12.38
C GLY A 332 5.16 -11.93 11.77
N ALA A 333 4.34 -12.21 10.76
CA ALA A 333 4.45 -13.39 9.91
C ALA A 333 4.30 -13.03 8.43
N ASP A 334 4.89 -13.84 7.56
CA ASP A 334 4.70 -13.74 6.12
C ASP A 334 3.36 -14.37 5.71
N GLU A 335 2.99 -15.47 6.37
CA GLU A 335 1.66 -16.10 6.34
C GLU A 335 1.31 -16.67 7.71
N ILE A 336 0.01 -16.73 8.03
CA ILE A 336 -0.55 -17.43 9.19
C ILE A 336 -1.84 -18.15 8.78
N ASN A 337 -2.02 -19.40 9.22
CA ASN A 337 -3.25 -20.14 8.97
C ASN A 337 -4.20 -20.12 10.18
N HIS A 338 -5.39 -20.73 10.02
CA HIS A 338 -6.42 -20.80 11.08
C HIS A 338 -6.00 -21.58 12.33
N HIS A 339 -4.86 -22.27 12.31
CA HIS A 339 -4.31 -23.01 13.45
C HIS A 339 -3.11 -22.30 14.09
N GLY A 340 -2.82 -21.05 13.67
CA GLY A 340 -1.70 -20.28 14.19
C GLY A 340 -0.33 -20.70 13.64
N HIS A 341 -0.28 -21.72 12.77
CA HIS A 341 0.95 -22.10 12.07
C HIS A 341 1.35 -20.99 11.10
N MET A 342 2.64 -20.64 11.08
CA MET A 342 3.13 -19.52 10.29
C MET A 342 4.25 -19.89 9.33
N VAL A 343 4.32 -19.18 8.21
CA VAL A 343 5.56 -19.00 7.44
C VAL A 343 6.19 -17.69 7.87
N LYS A 344 7.47 -17.74 8.21
CA LYS A 344 8.31 -16.60 8.65
C LYS A 344 9.68 -16.67 7.98
N GLY A 345 10.37 -15.53 7.96
CA GLY A 345 11.74 -15.43 7.48
C GLY A 345 11.89 -14.60 6.20
N GLY A 346 10.84 -13.96 5.69
CA GLY A 346 10.93 -12.98 4.61
C GLY A 346 11.97 -11.89 4.89
N GLY A 347 12.10 -11.47 6.15
CA GLY A 347 13.10 -10.49 6.62
C GLY A 347 14.52 -11.04 6.84
N GLY A 348 14.72 -12.36 6.82
CA GLY A 348 16.03 -13.01 6.95
C GLY A 348 16.51 -13.29 8.38
N ALA A 349 15.67 -13.08 9.39
CA ALA A 349 16.01 -13.29 10.80
C ALA A 349 15.42 -14.58 11.42
N LEU A 350 14.91 -15.51 10.59
CA LEU A 350 14.09 -16.66 11.02
C LEU A 350 14.69 -17.49 12.16
N THR A 351 16.01 -17.70 12.19
CA THR A 351 16.66 -18.51 13.23
C THR A 351 16.58 -17.83 14.59
N ARG A 352 16.92 -16.53 14.66
CA ARG A 352 16.86 -15.77 15.92
C ARG A 352 15.42 -15.55 16.38
N GLU A 353 14.52 -15.27 15.43
CA GLU A 353 13.07 -15.21 15.69
C GLU A 353 12.56 -16.51 16.34
N LYS A 354 12.95 -17.67 15.80
CA LYS A 354 12.51 -18.98 16.30
C LYS A 354 13.10 -19.33 17.65
N ILE A 355 14.36 -18.96 17.90
CA ILE A 355 15.00 -19.14 19.22
C ILE A 355 14.27 -18.32 20.28
N ILE A 356 13.93 -17.05 20.01
CA ILE A 356 13.20 -16.22 20.97
C ILE A 356 11.77 -16.74 21.19
N ALA A 357 11.08 -17.13 20.12
CA ALA A 357 9.74 -17.72 20.21
C ALA A 357 9.70 -18.99 21.08
N MET A 358 10.79 -19.78 21.05
CA MET A 358 10.93 -20.98 21.88
C MET A 358 11.06 -20.65 23.38
N VAL A 359 11.75 -19.57 23.73
CA VAL A 359 11.94 -19.12 25.13
C VAL A 359 10.71 -18.40 25.68
N ALA A 360 9.86 -17.87 24.79
CA ALA A 360 8.69 -17.10 25.20
C ALA A 360 7.49 -17.97 25.60
N GLU A 361 6.84 -17.61 26.71
CA GLU A 361 5.61 -18.23 27.19
C GLU A 361 4.45 -17.96 26.23
N THR A 362 4.28 -16.69 25.84
CA THR A 362 3.25 -16.27 24.88
C THR A 362 3.88 -15.70 23.61
N PHE A 363 3.63 -16.35 22.47
CA PHE A 363 3.96 -15.79 21.16
C PHE A 363 2.73 -15.07 20.59
N ILE A 364 2.81 -13.75 20.52
CA ILE A 364 1.82 -12.86 19.91
C ILE A 364 2.24 -12.54 18.47
N CYS A 365 1.50 -13.08 17.50
CA CYS A 365 1.63 -12.69 16.10
C CYS A 365 0.87 -11.39 15.83
N ILE A 366 1.51 -10.43 15.16
CA ILE A 366 0.87 -9.19 14.70
C ILE A 366 0.89 -9.13 13.17
N ALA A 367 -0.29 -9.09 12.56
CA ALA A 367 -0.41 -9.17 11.11
C ALA A 367 -1.59 -8.35 10.57
N ASP A 368 -1.51 -8.01 9.29
CA ASP A 368 -2.67 -7.56 8.54
C ASP A 368 -3.39 -8.74 7.89
N VAL A 369 -4.68 -8.58 7.57
CA VAL A 369 -5.56 -9.65 7.08
C VAL A 369 -5.04 -10.35 5.82
N SER A 370 -4.18 -9.71 5.01
CA SER A 370 -3.58 -10.34 3.82
C SER A 370 -2.64 -11.49 4.15
N LYS A 371 -2.17 -11.58 5.40
CA LYS A 371 -1.30 -12.66 5.87
C LYS A 371 -2.08 -13.91 6.26
N ARG A 372 -3.39 -13.81 6.48
CA ARG A 372 -4.22 -14.96 6.84
C ARG A 372 -4.53 -15.79 5.58
N VAL A 373 -4.16 -17.07 5.60
CA VAL A 373 -4.36 -18.00 4.49
C VAL A 373 -5.00 -19.30 4.98
N ASP A 374 -5.74 -19.98 4.11
CA ASP A 374 -6.32 -21.28 4.45
C ASP A 374 -5.25 -22.38 4.51
N THR A 375 -4.27 -22.31 3.59
CA THR A 375 -3.15 -23.25 3.51
C THR A 375 -1.85 -22.48 3.25
N LEU A 376 -0.80 -22.84 3.98
CA LEU A 376 0.51 -22.19 3.89
C LEU A 376 1.24 -22.60 2.60
N GLY A 377 2.10 -21.71 2.11
CA GLY A 377 2.99 -21.96 0.98
C GLY A 377 2.73 -21.10 -0.28
N HIS A 378 1.83 -20.12 -0.21
CA HIS A 378 1.74 -19.11 -1.29
C HIS A 378 2.96 -18.18 -1.22
N PHE A 379 3.35 -17.79 -0.01
CA PHE A 379 4.65 -17.19 0.26
C PHE A 379 5.74 -18.26 0.22
N ALA A 380 6.86 -17.95 -0.42
CA ALA A 380 7.99 -18.87 -0.54
C ALA A 380 8.55 -19.21 0.85
N LEU A 381 8.64 -20.49 1.19
CA LEU A 381 9.12 -20.94 2.50
C LEU A 381 10.63 -20.66 2.64
N PRO A 382 11.06 -19.76 3.55
CA PRO A 382 12.47 -19.48 3.76
C PRO A 382 13.12 -20.62 4.56
N VAL A 383 14.30 -21.07 4.14
CA VAL A 383 15.09 -22.08 4.84
C VAL A 383 16.52 -21.59 4.95
N GLU A 384 16.97 -21.37 6.17
CA GLU A 384 18.37 -21.02 6.46
C GLU A 384 19.23 -22.28 6.35
N VAL A 385 20.28 -22.21 5.53
CA VAL A 385 21.12 -23.35 5.19
C VAL A 385 22.59 -22.99 5.25
N MET A 386 23.40 -23.96 5.67
CA MET A 386 24.86 -23.88 5.53
C MET A 386 25.22 -23.79 4.05
N PRO A 387 26.14 -22.89 3.64
CA PRO A 387 26.50 -22.72 2.22
C PRO A 387 26.92 -24.02 1.51
N ILE A 388 27.63 -24.91 2.22
CA ILE A 388 28.08 -26.20 1.68
C ILE A 388 26.90 -27.15 1.36
N ALA A 389 25.77 -27.03 2.05
CA ALA A 389 24.61 -27.90 1.91
C ALA A 389 23.60 -27.39 0.87
N ARG A 390 23.72 -26.14 0.42
CA ARG A 390 22.75 -25.45 -0.45
C ARG A 390 22.23 -26.33 -1.59
N SER A 391 23.11 -26.80 -2.47
CA SER A 391 22.71 -27.57 -3.65
C SER A 391 22.10 -28.92 -3.31
N ALA A 392 22.52 -29.54 -2.20
CA ALA A 392 21.95 -30.81 -1.74
C ALA A 392 20.52 -30.62 -1.23
N LEU A 393 20.29 -29.58 -0.43
CA LEU A 393 18.97 -29.24 0.09
C LEU A 393 18.01 -28.77 -1.00
N SER A 394 18.49 -27.98 -1.98
CA SER A 394 17.68 -27.64 -3.16
C SER A 394 17.13 -28.88 -3.88
N ARG A 395 17.94 -29.93 -4.04
CA ARG A 395 17.44 -31.18 -4.66
C ARG A 395 16.37 -31.88 -3.82
N LYS A 396 16.45 -31.82 -2.48
CA LYS A 396 15.40 -32.37 -1.61
C LYS A 396 14.10 -31.59 -1.76
N PHE A 397 14.15 -30.26 -1.82
CA PHE A 397 12.96 -29.45 -2.06
C PHE A 397 12.33 -29.69 -3.44
N LEU A 398 13.15 -29.84 -4.48
CA LEU A 398 12.67 -30.25 -5.81
C LEU A 398 11.95 -31.60 -5.78
N ALA A 399 12.45 -32.56 -5.00
CA ALA A 399 11.80 -33.87 -4.83
C ALA A 399 10.47 -33.78 -4.08
N LEU A 400 10.27 -32.77 -3.23
CA LEU A 400 9.00 -32.44 -2.58
C LEU A 400 8.05 -31.62 -3.50
N GLY A 401 8.44 -31.35 -4.74
CA GLY A 401 7.66 -30.54 -5.68
C GLY A 401 7.83 -29.02 -5.49
N GLY A 402 8.66 -28.58 -4.55
CA GLY A 402 8.97 -27.17 -4.34
C GLY A 402 10.02 -26.66 -5.32
N MET A 403 10.02 -25.36 -5.59
CA MET A 403 11.02 -24.68 -6.42
C MET A 403 11.95 -23.84 -5.54
N PRO A 404 13.15 -24.33 -5.20
CA PRO A 404 14.10 -23.62 -4.36
C PRO A 404 14.82 -22.51 -5.13
N VAL A 405 14.79 -21.29 -4.59
CA VAL A 405 15.50 -20.13 -5.12
C VAL A 405 16.47 -19.62 -4.07
N LEU A 406 17.76 -19.47 -4.42
CA LEU A 406 18.72 -18.85 -3.51
C LEU A 406 18.37 -17.37 -3.33
N ARG A 407 18.19 -16.93 -2.09
CA ARG A 407 17.96 -15.51 -1.79
C ARG A 407 19.20 -14.68 -2.13
N THR A 408 19.01 -13.59 -2.85
CA THR A 408 20.08 -12.66 -3.22
C THR A 408 19.81 -11.25 -2.72
N THR A 409 20.88 -10.48 -2.52
CA THR A 409 20.81 -9.04 -2.30
C THR A 409 20.42 -8.31 -3.59
N SER A 410 20.17 -7.00 -3.51
CA SER A 410 19.92 -6.13 -4.68
C SER A 410 21.04 -6.19 -5.73
N ASN A 411 22.26 -6.54 -5.31
CA ASN A 411 23.43 -6.64 -6.18
C ASN A 411 23.63 -8.08 -6.70
N SER A 412 22.61 -8.93 -6.61
CA SER A 412 22.64 -10.34 -7.07
C SER A 412 23.70 -11.22 -6.38
N THR A 413 24.21 -10.81 -5.22
CA THR A 413 25.07 -11.66 -4.38
C THR A 413 24.22 -12.49 -3.42
N PRO A 414 24.66 -13.69 -3.00
CA PRO A 414 23.92 -14.47 -2.00
C PRO A 414 23.67 -13.65 -0.73
N TYR A 415 22.41 -13.61 -0.28
CA TYR A 415 22.06 -13.01 1.00
C TYR A 415 22.66 -13.84 2.14
N LEU A 416 23.24 -13.16 3.14
CA LEU A 416 23.75 -13.78 4.35
C LEU A 416 22.92 -13.33 5.55
N THR A 417 22.50 -14.30 6.37
CA THR A 417 21.79 -14.03 7.64
C THR A 417 22.74 -13.42 8.66
N ASP A 418 22.19 -12.91 9.76
CA ASP A 418 22.96 -12.48 10.93
C ASP A 418 23.84 -13.61 11.53
N ASN A 419 23.61 -14.86 11.12
CA ASN A 419 24.39 -16.05 11.53
C ASN A 419 25.40 -16.49 10.45
N GLY A 420 25.55 -15.75 9.36
CA GLY A 420 26.49 -16.04 8.27
C GLY A 420 26.06 -17.16 7.31
N ASN A 421 24.79 -17.58 7.34
CA ASN A 421 24.26 -18.64 6.48
C ASN A 421 23.50 -18.07 5.29
N GLN A 422 23.18 -18.93 4.32
CA GLN A 422 22.36 -18.58 3.15
C GLN A 422 20.89 -18.91 3.39
N ILE A 423 19.99 -18.32 2.62
CA ILE A 423 18.58 -18.68 2.61
C ILE A 423 18.20 -19.25 1.25
N ILE A 424 17.46 -20.36 1.25
CA ILE A 424 16.73 -20.86 0.10
C ILE A 424 15.24 -20.54 0.33
N ASP A 425 14.65 -19.78 -0.59
CA ASP A 425 13.23 -19.51 -0.64
C ASP A 425 12.54 -20.56 -1.51
N VAL A 426 11.72 -21.42 -0.91
CA VAL A 426 11.10 -22.55 -1.61
C VAL A 426 9.67 -22.18 -2.02
N GLN A 427 9.48 -21.97 -3.32
CA GLN A 427 8.19 -21.65 -3.92
C GLN A 427 7.37 -22.91 -4.23
N HIS A 428 6.08 -22.75 -4.52
CA HIS A 428 5.18 -23.81 -5.01
C HIS A 428 5.00 -25.01 -4.07
N LEU A 429 5.20 -24.82 -2.76
CA LEU A 429 4.81 -25.81 -1.77
C LEU A 429 3.34 -25.62 -1.41
N ASN A 430 2.60 -26.72 -1.29
CA ASN A 430 1.26 -26.73 -0.69
C ASN A 430 1.35 -27.39 0.69
N ILE A 431 1.45 -26.59 1.74
CA ILE A 431 1.83 -27.04 3.08
C ILE A 431 0.57 -27.36 3.89
N THR A 432 0.04 -28.56 3.69
CA THR A 432 -1.18 -29.07 4.33
C THR A 432 -0.95 -29.63 5.73
N ASP A 433 0.25 -30.17 6.00
CA ASP A 433 0.70 -30.60 7.33
C ASP A 433 2.00 -29.87 7.73
N PRO A 434 1.89 -28.65 8.28
CA PRO A 434 3.03 -27.84 8.66
C PRO A 434 3.92 -28.50 9.73
N LEU A 435 3.33 -29.29 10.65
CA LEU A 435 4.05 -29.92 11.76
C LEU A 435 4.99 -31.01 11.27
N THR A 436 4.47 -31.89 10.40
CA THR A 436 5.27 -32.97 9.81
C THR A 436 6.34 -32.41 8.88
N LEU A 437 6.00 -31.44 8.04
CA LEU A 437 6.96 -30.83 7.12
C LEU A 437 8.06 -30.07 7.88
N GLU A 438 7.72 -29.34 8.95
CA GLU A 438 8.72 -28.71 9.82
C GLU A 438 9.67 -29.75 10.43
N ALA A 439 9.15 -30.86 10.95
CA ALA A 439 9.96 -31.93 11.53
C ALA A 439 10.88 -32.59 10.49
N GLU A 440 10.35 -32.84 9.29
CA GLU A 440 11.10 -33.44 8.19
C GLU A 440 12.26 -32.54 7.76
N ILE A 441 12.01 -31.26 7.47
CA ILE A 441 13.05 -30.33 7.00
C ILE A 441 14.13 -30.14 8.08
N ASN A 442 13.74 -30.00 9.35
CA ASN A 442 14.69 -29.88 10.46
C ASN A 442 15.61 -31.11 10.62
N SER A 443 15.22 -32.29 10.10
CA SER A 443 16.06 -33.50 10.15
C SER A 443 17.18 -33.53 9.11
N TRP A 444 17.20 -32.60 8.16
CA TRP A 444 18.13 -32.64 7.04
C TRP A 444 19.48 -31.98 7.39
N PRO A 445 20.62 -32.69 7.27
CA PRO A 445 21.92 -32.11 7.55
C PRO A 445 22.21 -30.86 6.70
N GLY A 446 22.62 -29.79 7.38
CA GLY A 446 22.92 -28.49 6.77
C GLY A 446 21.76 -27.51 6.73
N VAL A 447 20.54 -27.93 7.10
CA VAL A 447 19.49 -26.99 7.50
C VAL A 447 19.88 -26.43 8.87
N VAL A 448 19.86 -25.10 8.99
CA VAL A 448 20.02 -24.41 10.26
C VAL A 448 18.65 -24.21 10.88
N THR A 449 17.73 -23.61 10.14
CA THR A 449 16.33 -23.40 10.56
C THR A 449 15.41 -23.35 9.34
N VAL A 450 14.24 -23.99 9.45
CA VAL A 450 13.12 -23.80 8.51
C VAL A 450 12.18 -22.69 9.01
N GLY A 451 11.70 -21.85 8.10
CA GLY A 451 10.76 -20.75 8.37
C GLY A 451 9.32 -21.17 8.70
N LEU A 452 9.05 -22.46 8.95
CA LEU A 452 7.75 -22.94 9.41
C LEU A 452 7.68 -22.88 10.93
N PHE A 453 6.82 -22.06 11.50
CA PHE A 453 6.56 -22.01 12.94
C PHE A 453 5.26 -22.77 13.23
N ALA A 454 5.34 -24.10 13.27
CA ALA A 454 4.20 -24.97 13.51
C ALA A 454 4.27 -25.62 14.90
N LYS A 455 5.42 -26.24 15.23
CA LYS A 455 5.65 -26.82 16.56
C LYS A 455 5.60 -25.75 17.66
N ARG A 456 6.21 -24.60 17.39
CA ARG A 456 6.06 -23.38 18.20
C ARG A 456 5.31 -22.33 17.39
N HIS A 457 4.01 -22.53 17.27
CA HIS A 457 3.09 -21.62 16.60
C HIS A 457 2.73 -20.43 17.49
N ALA A 458 2.01 -19.46 16.94
CA ALA A 458 1.52 -18.31 17.70
C ALA A 458 0.47 -18.77 18.73
N ASN A 459 0.56 -18.29 19.96
CA ASN A 459 -0.54 -18.49 20.94
C ASN A 459 -1.70 -17.54 20.66
N LEU A 460 -1.39 -16.35 20.16
CA LEU A 460 -2.34 -15.29 19.89
C LEU A 460 -1.98 -14.61 18.56
N CYS A 461 -2.98 -14.21 17.78
CA CYS A 461 -2.81 -13.28 16.68
C CYS A 461 -3.71 -12.05 16.88
N LEU A 462 -3.11 -10.87 16.75
CA LEU A 462 -3.84 -9.64 16.51
C LEU A 462 -3.83 -9.40 15.00
N LEU A 463 -5.00 -9.41 14.39
CA LEU A 463 -5.16 -9.33 12.93
C LEU A 463 -5.88 -8.04 12.55
N ALA A 464 -5.19 -7.14 11.86
CA ALA A 464 -5.78 -5.90 11.39
C ALA A 464 -6.48 -6.06 10.04
N SER A 465 -7.71 -5.55 9.96
CA SER A 465 -8.50 -5.45 8.74
C SER A 465 -9.17 -4.08 8.63
N ALA A 466 -9.82 -3.81 7.50
CA ALA A 466 -10.66 -2.63 7.35
C ALA A 466 -11.81 -2.56 8.38
N ALA A 467 -12.20 -3.69 8.97
CA ALA A 467 -13.25 -3.76 10.00
C ALA A 467 -12.71 -3.51 11.43
N GLY A 468 -11.38 -3.41 11.61
CA GLY A 468 -10.74 -3.26 12.92
C GLY A 468 -9.77 -4.39 13.24
N ILE A 469 -9.42 -4.52 14.53
CA ILE A 469 -8.52 -5.56 15.04
C ILE A 469 -9.33 -6.77 15.51
N GLU A 470 -9.04 -7.93 14.93
CA GLU A 470 -9.53 -9.22 15.38
C GLU A 470 -8.48 -9.86 16.31
N THR A 471 -8.90 -10.40 17.46
CA THR A 471 -8.04 -11.12 18.39
C THR A 471 -8.35 -12.61 18.31
N ILE A 472 -7.38 -13.40 17.87
CA ILE A 472 -7.52 -14.84 17.63
C ILE A 472 -6.60 -15.58 18.60
N GLN A 473 -7.16 -16.43 19.46
CA GLN A 473 -6.40 -17.31 20.36
C GLN A 473 -6.26 -18.69 19.72
N TYR A 474 -5.06 -19.25 19.74
CA TYR A 474 -4.78 -20.59 19.23
C TYR A 474 -4.49 -21.55 20.40
N PRO A 475 -5.04 -22.78 20.34
CA PRO A 475 -4.99 -23.76 21.43
C PRO A 475 -3.62 -24.42 21.62
#